data_AF-A0A9D2DFQ6-F1
#
_entry.id   AF-A0A9D2DFQ6-F1
#
_cell.length_a   1.000
_cell.length_b   1.000
_cell.length_c   1.000
_cell.angle_alpha   90.00
_cell.angle_beta   90.00
_cell.angle_gamma   90.00
#
_symmetry.space_group_name_H-M   'P 1'
#
loop_
_entity.id
_entity.type
_entity.pdbx_description
1 polymer ?
#
loop_
_entity_poly.entity_id
_entity_poly.type
_entity_poly.pdbx_seq_one_letter_code
_entity_poly.pdbx_strand_id
1 'polypeptide(L)'
;MKYLSLNSIKDFEFHDAEMKLVSYNFKKIIINVKHLNIHKEAEQNNMPNDMEIDVAQITFNDFFVRSFEPCGELKESLDGSSYICIPPVEPYYGHKAETALLDELKHGITVYALDKLENGFCYISAYGAEPYFSAQFFFNFIKIEWDKYKKKAWYEEDPFKKSRDSN
;
A
#
# COMPACT_ATOMS: atom_id res chain seq x y z
N MET A 1 20.75 -1.58 -1.72
CA MET A 1 19.85 -0.60 -1.07
C MET A 1 20.66 0.61 -0.67
N LYS A 2 20.64 1.65 -1.51
CA LYS A 2 21.33 2.94 -1.35
C LYS A 2 20.63 3.84 -0.33
N TYR A 3 19.31 3.77 -0.26
CA TYR A 3 18.46 4.57 0.62
C TYR A 3 17.78 3.67 1.65
N LEU A 4 17.55 4.23 2.83
CA LEU A 4 16.99 3.54 3.99
C LEU A 4 16.13 4.52 4.80
N SER A 5 14.85 4.19 4.99
CA SER A 5 13.95 4.87 5.93
C SER A 5 13.49 3.91 7.02
N LEU A 6 13.51 4.37 8.27
CA LEU A 6 13.18 3.60 9.47
C LEU A 6 12.04 4.27 10.23
N ASN A 7 10.96 3.53 10.49
CA ASN A 7 9.81 4.00 11.30
C ASN A 7 9.10 5.27 10.80
N SER A 8 9.32 5.67 9.56
CA SER A 8 8.70 6.86 8.96
C SER A 8 7.75 6.49 7.82
N ILE A 9 6.75 5.66 8.11
CA ILE A 9 5.76 5.24 7.09
C ILE A 9 4.99 6.43 6.49
N LYS A 10 4.78 7.49 7.28
CA LYS A 10 4.11 8.74 6.87
C LYS A 10 4.87 9.55 5.81
N ASP A 11 6.12 9.20 5.55
CA ASP A 11 6.95 9.88 4.55
C ASP A 11 6.64 9.35 3.13
N PHE A 12 5.72 8.39 3.02
CA PHE A 12 5.40 7.70 1.78
C PHE A 12 3.91 7.76 1.47
N GLU A 13 3.61 7.88 0.18
CA GLU A 13 2.26 7.74 -0.39
C GLU A 13 2.14 6.37 -1.07
N PHE A 14 1.12 5.63 -0.66
CA PHE A 14 0.87 4.25 -1.06
C PHE A 14 -0.27 4.12 -2.09
N HIS A 15 -0.97 5.19 -2.44
CA HIS A 15 -1.99 5.16 -3.49
C HIS A 15 -1.39 4.65 -4.81
N ASP A 16 -2.01 3.61 -5.37
CA ASP A 16 -1.58 2.82 -6.54
C ASP A 16 -0.28 2.01 -6.36
N ALA A 17 0.23 1.90 -5.13
CA ALA A 17 1.40 1.06 -4.87
C ALA A 17 1.06 -0.42 -5.09
N GLU A 18 1.88 -1.10 -5.88
CA GLU A 18 1.77 -2.55 -6.07
C GLU A 18 2.63 -3.26 -5.04
N MET A 19 2.02 -4.08 -4.18
CA MET A 19 2.72 -4.85 -3.14
C MET A 19 2.70 -6.34 -3.43
N LYS A 20 3.84 -7.00 -3.25
CA LYS A 20 3.97 -8.45 -3.39
C LYS A 20 4.81 -9.08 -2.30
N LEU A 21 4.33 -10.18 -1.75
CA LEU A 21 5.04 -10.95 -0.73
C LEU A 21 6.37 -11.49 -1.27
N VAL A 22 7.44 -11.24 -0.53
CA VAL A 22 8.75 -11.87 -0.76
C VAL A 22 8.93 -13.03 0.22
N SER A 23 8.71 -12.77 1.50
CA SER A 23 8.82 -13.81 2.53
C SER A 23 8.03 -13.45 3.76
N TYR A 24 7.55 -14.46 4.47
CA TYR A 24 6.96 -14.33 5.79
C TYR A 24 7.56 -15.38 6.72
N ASN A 25 8.00 -14.96 7.90
CA ASN A 25 8.26 -15.86 9.02
C ASN A 25 7.61 -15.27 10.25
N PHE A 26 6.65 -15.96 10.87
CA PHE A 26 5.94 -15.68 12.14
C PHE A 26 5.65 -14.21 12.56
N LYS A 27 6.66 -13.35 12.65
CA LYS A 27 6.58 -11.94 13.07
C LYS A 27 7.24 -10.98 12.09
N LYS A 28 7.81 -11.46 11.00
CA LYS A 28 8.51 -10.65 10.01
C LYS A 28 7.94 -10.92 8.64
N ILE A 29 7.42 -9.87 8.03
CA ILE A 29 6.97 -9.89 6.64
C ILE A 29 7.86 -8.98 5.81
N ILE A 30 8.25 -9.48 4.64
CA ILE A 30 9.02 -8.74 3.65
C ILE A 30 8.20 -8.69 2.38
N ILE A 31 7.96 -7.49 1.88
CA ILE A 31 7.23 -7.24 0.64
C ILE A 31 8.09 -6.40 -0.30
N ASN A 32 7.95 -6.64 -1.60
CA ASN A 32 8.44 -5.74 -2.63
C ASN A 32 7.30 -4.81 -3.02
N VAL A 33 7.62 -3.55 -3.24
CA VAL A 33 6.65 -2.51 -3.56
C VAL A 33 7.12 -1.73 -4.79
N LYS A 34 6.22 -1.54 -5.75
CA LYS A 34 6.39 -0.64 -6.90
C LYS A 34 5.40 0.52 -6.80
N HIS A 35 5.66 1.59 -7.55
CA HIS A 35 4.80 2.77 -7.58
C HIS A 35 4.65 3.48 -6.21
N LEU A 36 5.50 3.13 -5.25
CA LEU A 36 5.59 3.81 -3.97
C LEU A 36 6.19 5.19 -4.17
N ASN A 37 5.54 6.22 -3.64
CA ASN A 37 6.06 7.58 -3.71
C ASN A 37 6.63 7.99 -2.35
N ILE A 38 7.72 8.76 -2.36
CA ILE A 38 8.29 9.38 -1.16
C ILE A 38 8.10 10.89 -1.24
N HIS A 39 7.64 11.49 -0.15
CA HIS A 39 7.40 12.92 -0.05
C HIS A 39 8.72 13.72 -0.10
N LYS A 40 8.70 14.92 -0.65
CA LYS A 40 9.87 15.83 -0.70
C LYS A 40 10.32 16.29 0.68
N GLU A 41 9.43 16.28 1.67
CA GLU A 41 9.76 16.61 3.06
C GLU A 41 10.45 15.45 3.80
N ALA A 42 10.47 14.24 3.24
CA ALA A 42 11.15 13.10 3.83
C ALA A 42 12.66 13.34 3.87
N GLU A 43 13.31 13.04 5.00
CA GLU A 43 14.75 13.24 5.19
C GLU A 43 15.60 12.51 4.13
N GLN A 44 15.10 11.38 3.64
CA GLN A 44 15.77 10.52 2.68
C GLN A 44 15.54 10.96 1.24
N ASN A 45 14.63 11.91 0.98
CA ASN A 45 14.36 12.45 -0.35
C ASN A 45 15.07 13.79 -0.56
N ASN A 46 16.24 13.75 -1.20
CA ASN A 46 17.01 14.96 -1.53
C ASN A 46 16.53 15.67 -2.82
N MET A 47 15.37 15.29 -3.35
CA MET A 47 14.81 15.87 -4.57
C MET A 47 13.82 16.99 -4.24
N PRO A 48 13.65 18.02 -5.11
CA PRO A 48 12.76 19.14 -4.83
C PRO A 48 11.26 18.84 -5.00
N ASN A 49 10.89 17.60 -5.35
CA ASN A 49 9.50 17.16 -5.56
C ASN A 49 9.31 15.78 -4.94
N ASP A 50 8.06 15.35 -4.78
CA ASP A 50 7.76 13.96 -4.47
C ASP A 50 8.20 13.04 -5.61
N MET A 51 8.74 11.88 -5.27
CA MET A 51 9.37 10.97 -6.23
C MET A 51 8.77 9.57 -6.16
N GLU A 52 8.50 8.99 -7.33
CA GLU A 52 8.21 7.55 -7.47
C GLU A 52 9.53 6.77 -7.31
N ILE A 53 9.53 5.80 -6.41
CA ILE A 53 10.62 4.85 -6.22
C ILE A 53 10.49 3.74 -7.28
N ASP A 54 11.61 3.33 -7.90
CA ASP A 54 11.60 2.29 -8.93
C ASP A 54 11.09 0.95 -8.39
N VAL A 55 11.75 0.44 -7.33
CA VAL A 55 11.31 -0.68 -6.51
C VAL A 55 11.81 -0.45 -5.09
N ALA A 56 10.93 -0.63 -4.10
CA ALA A 56 11.27 -0.65 -2.70
C ALA A 56 11.10 -2.07 -2.12
N GLN A 57 11.89 -2.39 -1.09
CA GLN A 57 11.62 -3.50 -0.20
C GLN A 57 11.18 -2.95 1.14
N ILE A 58 10.01 -3.38 1.62
CA ILE A 58 9.49 -3.05 2.93
C ILE A 58 9.58 -4.28 3.82
N THR A 59 10.17 -4.11 4.99
CA THR A 59 10.22 -5.11 6.05
C THR A 59 9.46 -4.60 7.26
N PHE A 60 8.43 -5.32 7.67
CA PHE A 60 7.74 -5.10 8.94
C PHE A 60 8.19 -6.19 9.94
N ASN A 61 8.55 -5.79 11.15
CA ASN A 61 8.90 -6.70 12.25
C ASN A 61 7.88 -6.57 13.39
N ASP A 62 7.72 -7.68 14.12
CA ASP A 62 6.60 -7.90 15.05
C ASP A 62 5.25 -7.65 14.37
N PHE A 63 5.15 -8.10 13.11
CA PHE A 63 3.97 -7.99 12.28
C PHE A 63 2.89 -8.96 12.76
N PHE A 64 1.67 -8.46 12.94
CA PHE A 64 0.49 -9.30 13.14
C PHE A 64 -0.74 -8.68 12.49
N VAL A 65 -1.61 -9.55 11.96
CA VAL A 65 -2.88 -9.14 11.35
C VAL A 65 -3.98 -9.23 12.40
N ARG A 66 -4.74 -8.15 12.55
CA ARG A 66 -5.89 -8.09 13.45
C ARG A 66 -7.14 -8.60 12.75
N SER A 67 -7.45 -8.02 11.59
CA SER A 67 -8.63 -8.36 10.82
C SER A 67 -8.37 -8.28 9.32
N PHE A 68 -9.19 -9.03 8.58
CA PHE A 68 -9.27 -8.98 7.13
C PHE A 68 -10.74 -8.98 6.73
N GLU A 69 -11.14 -8.02 5.92
CA GLU A 69 -12.52 -7.76 5.53
C GLU A 69 -12.61 -7.85 4.01
N PRO A 70 -13.01 -9.01 3.45
CA PRO A 70 -13.23 -9.11 2.02
C PRO A 70 -14.45 -8.29 1.63
N CYS A 71 -14.37 -7.64 0.47
CA CYS A 71 -15.57 -7.18 -0.21
C CYS A 71 -16.28 -8.40 -0.79
N GLY A 72 -17.60 -8.51 -0.66
CA GLY A 72 -18.28 -9.64 -1.29
C GLY A 72 -19.12 -9.29 -2.51
N GLU A 73 -19.68 -8.08 -2.64
CA GLU A 73 -20.21 -7.64 -3.92
C GLU A 73 -19.79 -6.20 -4.23
N LEU A 74 -19.24 -5.98 -5.42
CA LEU A 74 -19.08 -4.64 -5.99
C LEU A 74 -20.33 -4.31 -6.79
N LYS A 75 -21.03 -3.25 -6.38
CA LYS A 75 -22.23 -2.78 -7.09
C LYS A 75 -22.00 -1.38 -7.62
N GLU A 76 -22.16 -1.21 -8.93
CA GLU A 76 -22.14 0.12 -9.55
C GLU A 76 -23.25 1.00 -8.96
N SER A 77 -22.90 2.24 -8.60
CA SER A 77 -23.84 3.24 -8.17
C SER A 77 -24.78 3.62 -9.32
N LEU A 78 -25.99 4.08 -8.99
CA LEU A 78 -27.04 4.39 -9.98
C LEU A 78 -26.63 5.48 -10.99
N ASP A 79 -25.61 6.28 -10.67
CA ASP A 79 -25.04 7.34 -11.49
C ASP A 79 -23.73 6.93 -12.21
N GLY A 80 -23.32 5.66 -12.10
CA GLY A 80 -22.11 5.13 -12.73
C GLY A 80 -20.79 5.67 -12.17
N SER A 81 -20.84 6.41 -11.06
CA SER A 81 -19.69 7.17 -10.53
C SER A 81 -18.83 6.39 -9.53
N SER A 82 -19.34 5.30 -8.94
CA SER A 82 -18.64 4.55 -7.91
C SER A 82 -19.09 3.09 -7.80
N TYR A 83 -18.18 2.19 -7.40
CA TYR A 83 -18.54 0.85 -6.98
C TYR A 83 -18.72 0.83 -5.47
N ILE A 84 -19.92 0.49 -5.01
CA ILE A 84 -20.23 0.26 -3.61
C ILE A 84 -19.77 -1.15 -3.28
N CYS A 85 -18.82 -1.26 -2.35
CA CYS A 85 -18.57 -2.52 -1.70
C CYS A 85 -19.74 -2.83 -0.77
N ILE A 86 -20.53 -3.85 -1.10
CA ILE A 86 -21.51 -4.45 -0.21
C ILE A 86 -20.77 -5.55 0.53
N PRO A 87 -20.48 -5.42 1.84
CA PRO A 87 -19.87 -6.50 2.61
C PRO A 87 -20.95 -7.56 2.92
N PRO A 88 -20.88 -8.79 2.40
CA PRO A 88 -21.81 -9.85 2.76
C PRO A 88 -21.17 -10.85 3.72
N VAL A 89 -19.91 -10.64 4.15
CA VAL A 89 -19.11 -11.62 4.88
C VAL A 89 -18.60 -11.02 6.18
N GLU A 90 -18.73 -11.76 7.28
CA GLU A 90 -18.13 -11.39 8.55
C GLU A 90 -16.60 -11.21 8.39
N PRO A 91 -16.01 -10.16 9.00
CA PRO A 91 -14.57 -9.99 9.05
C PRO A 91 -13.87 -11.25 9.57
N TYR A 92 -12.74 -11.59 8.96
CA TYR A 92 -11.87 -12.63 9.47
C TYR A 92 -10.98 -12.06 10.57
N TYR A 93 -10.68 -12.89 11.57
CA TYR A 93 -9.79 -12.55 12.68
C TYR A 93 -8.76 -13.67 12.92
N GLY A 94 -7.71 -13.35 13.67
CA GLY A 94 -6.67 -14.31 14.05
C GLY A 94 -5.97 -14.93 12.83
N HIS A 95 -5.66 -16.22 12.91
CA HIS A 95 -4.93 -16.92 11.85
C HIS A 95 -5.65 -16.91 10.49
N LYS A 96 -6.98 -16.83 10.48
CA LYS A 96 -7.75 -16.73 9.22
C LYS A 96 -7.50 -15.39 8.52
N ALA A 97 -7.47 -14.29 9.27
CA ALA A 97 -7.16 -12.97 8.73
C ALA A 97 -5.73 -12.88 8.20
N GLU A 98 -4.79 -13.41 8.98
CA GLU A 98 -3.39 -13.50 8.58
C GLU A 98 -3.22 -14.29 7.28
N THR A 99 -3.83 -15.48 7.19
CA THR A 99 -3.75 -16.31 5.98
C THR A 99 -4.33 -15.60 4.77
N ALA A 100 -5.51 -14.98 4.90
CA ALA A 100 -6.15 -14.24 3.82
C ALA A 100 -5.28 -13.10 3.29
N LEU A 101 -4.74 -12.25 4.19
CA LEU A 101 -3.86 -11.16 3.77
C LEU A 101 -2.58 -11.66 3.11
N LEU A 102 -1.98 -12.73 3.63
CA LEU A 102 -0.78 -13.33 3.05
C LEU A 102 -1.05 -13.91 1.67
N ASP A 103 -2.21 -14.53 1.46
CA ASP A 103 -2.59 -15.08 0.17
C ASP A 103 -2.83 -13.98 -0.87
N GLU A 104 -3.49 -12.87 -0.50
CA GLU A 104 -3.58 -11.68 -1.36
C GLU A 104 -2.19 -11.14 -1.73
N LEU A 105 -1.30 -10.94 -0.74
CA LEU A 105 0.05 -10.46 -0.99
C LEU A 105 0.89 -11.42 -1.86
N LYS A 106 0.67 -12.74 -1.80
CA LYS A 106 1.36 -13.70 -2.69
C LYS A 106 0.96 -13.51 -4.16
N HIS A 107 -0.32 -13.26 -4.42
CA HIS A 107 -0.81 -12.96 -5.77
C HIS A 107 -0.32 -11.58 -6.23
N GLY A 108 -0.22 -10.65 -5.29
CA GLY A 108 0.10 -9.25 -5.52
C GLY A 108 -1.16 -8.41 -5.43
N ILE A 109 -1.06 -7.27 -4.77
CA ILE A 109 -2.17 -6.34 -4.54
C ILE A 109 -1.80 -4.95 -5.03
N THR A 110 -2.81 -4.16 -5.34
CA THR A 110 -2.69 -2.71 -5.55
C THR A 110 -3.42 -1.98 -4.46
N VAL A 111 -2.73 -1.02 -3.84
CA VAL A 111 -3.22 -0.29 -2.67
C VAL A 111 -4.00 0.95 -3.07
N TYR A 112 -5.16 1.12 -2.45
CA TYR A 112 -5.94 2.36 -2.53
C TYR A 112 -5.56 3.32 -1.41
N ALA A 113 -5.47 2.82 -0.18
CA ALA A 113 -5.06 3.61 0.97
C ALA A 113 -4.30 2.74 1.97
N LEU A 114 -3.30 3.34 2.62
CA LEU A 114 -2.62 2.76 3.77
C LEU A 114 -2.40 3.86 4.80
N ASP A 115 -3.06 3.73 5.95
CA ASP A 115 -3.06 4.74 6.99
C ASP A 115 -2.79 4.15 8.37
N LYS A 116 -2.40 5.01 9.31
CA LYS A 116 -2.29 4.65 10.73
C LYS A 116 -3.55 5.11 11.48
N LEU A 117 -4.21 4.18 12.14
CA LEU A 117 -5.37 4.42 12.98
C LEU A 117 -4.94 4.94 14.36
N GLU A 118 -5.84 5.68 15.03
CA GLU A 118 -5.60 6.23 16.38
C GLU A 118 -5.30 5.15 17.44
N ASN A 119 -5.82 3.95 17.24
CA ASN A 119 -5.62 2.81 18.13
C ASN A 119 -4.26 2.10 17.95
N GLY A 120 -3.36 2.66 17.13
CA GLY A 120 -2.01 2.16 16.88
C GLY A 120 -1.90 1.11 15.78
N PHE A 121 -3.01 0.60 15.25
CA PHE A 121 -3.02 -0.27 14.08
C PHE A 121 -2.82 0.52 12.80
N CYS A 122 -2.33 -0.15 11.77
CA CYS A 122 -2.42 0.30 10.39
C CYS A 122 -3.65 -0.31 9.73
N TYR A 123 -4.25 0.47 8.84
CA TYR A 123 -5.31 0.07 7.95
C TYR A 123 -4.77 0.06 6.52
N ILE A 124 -5.17 -0.93 5.74
CA ILE A 124 -4.94 -0.98 4.30
C ILE A 124 -6.25 -1.30 3.60
N SER A 125 -6.56 -0.55 2.54
CA SER A 125 -7.55 -0.94 1.53
C SER A 125 -6.83 -1.20 0.21
N ALA A 126 -7.18 -2.31 -0.43
CA ALA A 126 -6.50 -2.77 -1.62
C ALA A 126 -7.41 -3.65 -2.47
N TYR A 127 -6.97 -3.95 -3.68
CA TYR A 127 -7.55 -4.97 -4.54
C TYR A 127 -6.46 -5.91 -5.03
N GLY A 128 -6.84 -7.15 -5.31
CA GLY A 128 -5.93 -8.21 -5.71
C GLY A 128 -6.70 -9.36 -6.35
N ALA A 129 -6.59 -10.55 -5.76
CA ALA A 129 -7.46 -11.66 -6.14
C ALA A 129 -8.88 -11.40 -5.62
N GLU A 130 -9.01 -10.86 -4.41
CA GLU A 130 -10.24 -10.22 -3.95
C GLU A 130 -10.44 -8.87 -4.68
N PRO A 131 -11.62 -8.61 -5.29
CA PRO A 131 -11.87 -7.38 -6.06
C PRO A 131 -11.71 -6.10 -5.25
N TYR A 132 -11.95 -6.20 -3.94
CA TYR A 132 -11.63 -5.18 -2.96
C TYR A 132 -11.55 -5.86 -1.59
N PHE A 133 -10.65 -5.41 -0.73
CA PHE A 133 -10.62 -5.81 0.67
C PHE A 133 -10.05 -4.70 1.53
N SER A 134 -10.27 -4.81 2.83
CA SER A 134 -9.49 -4.06 3.80
C SER A 134 -8.88 -4.97 4.85
N ALA A 135 -7.77 -4.54 5.45
CA ALA A 135 -7.16 -5.26 6.56
C ALA A 135 -6.64 -4.29 7.60
N GLN A 136 -6.67 -4.73 8.86
CA GLN A 136 -5.98 -4.06 9.95
C GLN A 136 -4.83 -4.91 10.42
N PHE A 137 -3.65 -4.31 10.55
CA PHE A 137 -2.46 -4.99 11.02
C PHE A 137 -1.63 -4.07 11.90
N PHE A 138 -0.71 -4.63 12.65
CA PHE A 138 0.22 -3.89 13.47
C PHE A 138 1.64 -4.36 13.17
N PHE A 139 2.60 -3.48 13.40
CA PHE A 139 4.01 -3.79 13.43
C PHE A 139 4.67 -2.89 14.47
N ASN A 140 5.79 -3.35 15.04
CA ASN A 140 6.58 -2.56 15.97
C ASN A 140 7.65 -1.74 15.25
N PHE A 141 8.24 -2.32 14.19
CA PHE A 141 9.31 -1.69 13.43
C PHE A 141 9.11 -1.87 11.93
N ILE A 142 9.29 -0.78 11.18
CA ILE A 142 9.26 -0.79 9.72
C ILE A 142 10.60 -0.29 9.17
N LYS A 143 11.09 -1.00 8.16
CA LYS A 143 12.24 -0.62 7.36
C LYS A 143 11.84 -0.58 5.89
N ILE A 144 12.12 0.53 5.22
CA ILE A 144 11.89 0.71 3.79
C ILE A 144 13.23 1.00 3.11
N GLU A 145 13.57 0.21 2.11
CA GLU A 145 14.86 0.24 1.43
C GLU A 145 14.67 0.29 -0.09
N TRP A 146 15.45 1.14 -0.77
CA TRP A 146 15.44 1.24 -2.24
C TRP A 146 16.79 1.70 -2.79
N ASP A 147 16.98 1.59 -4.11
CA ASP A 147 18.25 1.95 -4.77
C ASP A 147 18.15 3.22 -5.64
N LYS A 148 17.00 3.45 -6.29
CA LYS A 148 16.83 4.50 -7.29
C LYS A 148 15.42 5.07 -7.27
N TYR A 149 15.32 6.37 -7.54
CA TYR A 149 14.06 6.99 -7.96
C TYR A 149 13.84 6.73 -9.45
N LYS A 150 12.58 6.63 -9.85
CA LYS A 150 12.19 6.38 -11.23
C LYS A 150 11.81 7.67 -11.96
N LYS A 151 10.91 8.46 -11.35
CA LYS A 151 10.42 9.75 -11.87
C LYS A 151 9.75 10.54 -10.76
N LYS A 152 9.23 11.73 -11.07
CA LYS A 152 8.34 12.46 -10.14
C LYS A 152 7.10 11.64 -9.83
N ALA A 153 6.54 11.80 -8.64
CA ALA A 153 5.25 11.21 -8.29
C ALA A 153 4.19 11.64 -9.31
N TRP A 154 3.21 10.78 -9.57
CA TRP A 154 2.22 11.01 -10.63
C TRP A 154 1.37 12.27 -10.41
N TYR A 155 1.17 12.67 -9.16
CA TYR A 155 0.44 13.90 -8.77
C TYR A 155 1.30 15.17 -8.79
N GLU A 156 2.63 15.04 -8.97
CA GLU A 156 3.54 16.17 -9.22
C GLU A 156 3.62 16.53 -10.72
N GLU A 157 3.06 15.69 -11.60
CA GLU A 157 2.95 15.98 -13.02
C GLU A 157 1.80 17.00 -13.24
N ASP A 158 2.09 18.08 -13.97
CA ASP A 158 1.09 19.11 -14.31
C ASP A 158 -0.08 18.48 -15.09
N PRO A 159 -1.33 18.49 -14.57
CA PRO A 159 -2.47 17.89 -15.26
C PRO A 159 -2.76 18.57 -16.61
N PHE A 160 -2.26 19.79 -16.83
CA PHE A 160 -2.45 20.56 -18.06
C PHE A 160 -1.33 20.38 -19.10
N LYS A 161 -0.25 19.64 -18.81
CA LYS A 161 0.77 19.34 -19.82
C LYS A 161 0.37 18.23 -20.79
N LYS A 162 -0.41 17.23 -20.34
CA LYS A 162 -0.88 16.13 -21.22
C LYS A 162 -1.79 16.61 -22.37
N SER A 163 -2.48 17.74 -22.22
CA SER A 163 -3.36 18.29 -23.27
C SER A 163 -2.65 19.20 -24.27
N ARG A 164 -1.40 19.62 -24.01
CA ARG A 164 -0.66 20.54 -24.90
C ARG A 164 0.21 19.84 -25.93
N ASP A 165 0.59 18.59 -25.68
CA ASP A 165 1.36 17.78 -26.65
C ASP A 165 0.45 16.97 -27.58
N SER A 166 -0.87 17.17 -27.50
CA SER A 166 -1.90 16.49 -28.30
C SER A 166 -2.50 17.35 -29.43
N ASN A 167 -1.93 18.53 -29.73
CA ASN A 167 -2.40 19.44 -30.79
C ASN A 167 -1.29 19.78 -31.79
#